data_AF-A0A2D7KLI1-F1
#
_entry.id   AF-A0A2D7KLI1-F1
#
_cell.length_a   1.000
_cell.length_b   1.000
_cell.length_c   1.000
_cell.angle_alpha   90.00
_cell.angle_beta   90.00
_cell.angle_gamma   90.00
#
_symmetry.space_group_name_H-M   'P 1'
#
loop_
_entity.id
_entity.type
_entity.pdbx_description
1 polymer ?
#
loop_
_entity_poly.entity_id
_entity_poly.type
_entity_poly.pdbx_seq_one_letter_code
_entity_poly.pdbx_strand_id
1 'polypeptide(L)'
;MLLLYTVLLYATTVLISGCEPNSIADPFFSTELGATSLYKLERHTTDGMEETRHGWTNLIIQKSNSNISIDRRNLNNHQETYKISNNGVFLADKSRDKFLMPRNLQKNDTWQTSVNATALQTSQPPWEKTLRPLIIVPMVNRVLSVNEDIWVANNLYKDCVLVESVGNAEIALASFIGNIKVTISSKTWFARNIGIVKQETRELTDSDIIKSGNATLTLLSYSK
;
A
#
# COMPACT_ATOMS: atom_id res chain seq x y z
N MET A 1 38.66 -52.71 52.49
CA MET A 1 38.93 -51.98 51.24
C MET A 1 37.89 -52.44 50.22
N LEU A 2 36.74 -51.77 50.15
CA LEU A 2 35.66 -52.06 49.21
C LEU A 2 35.22 -50.71 48.65
N LEU A 3 35.52 -50.47 47.38
CA LEU A 3 35.24 -49.23 46.67
C LEU A 3 33.78 -49.22 46.19
N LEU A 4 33.03 -48.23 46.65
CA LEU A 4 31.73 -47.82 46.11
C LEU A 4 31.91 -47.26 44.70
N TYR A 5 31.04 -47.65 43.77
CA TYR A 5 30.77 -46.91 42.53
C TYR A 5 29.27 -46.59 42.47
N THR A 6 28.91 -45.39 42.91
CA THR A 6 27.61 -44.77 42.63
C THR A 6 27.74 -43.94 41.36
N VAL A 7 27.13 -44.40 40.28
CA VAL A 7 27.00 -43.65 39.02
C VAL A 7 25.85 -42.65 39.19
N LEU A 8 26.17 -41.36 39.30
CA LEU A 8 25.19 -40.27 39.22
C LEU A 8 24.82 -40.04 37.75
N LEU A 9 23.60 -40.40 37.36
CA LEU A 9 23.00 -39.96 36.10
C LEU A 9 22.56 -38.50 36.26
N TYR A 10 23.26 -37.57 35.60
CA TYR A 10 22.79 -36.20 35.44
C TYR A 10 21.69 -36.18 34.37
N ALA A 11 20.44 -36.08 34.81
CA ALA A 11 19.32 -35.76 33.93
C ALA A 11 19.36 -34.26 33.61
N THR A 12 19.95 -33.90 32.47
CA THR A 12 19.89 -32.55 31.91
C THR A 12 18.47 -32.27 31.40
N THR A 13 17.68 -31.57 32.22
CA THR A 13 16.42 -30.98 31.81
C THR A 13 16.68 -29.88 30.78
N VAL A 14 16.42 -30.19 29.51
CA VAL A 14 16.35 -29.21 28.42
C VAL A 14 15.09 -28.38 28.64
N LEU A 15 15.27 -27.16 29.15
CA LEU A 15 14.24 -26.13 29.14
C LEU A 15 14.02 -25.74 27.68
N ILE A 16 13.01 -26.35 27.05
CA ILE A 16 12.45 -25.84 25.80
C ILE A 16 11.75 -24.54 26.19
N SER A 17 12.44 -23.41 26.04
CA SER A 17 11.80 -22.11 25.99
C SER A 17 10.88 -22.14 24.76
N GLY A 18 9.60 -22.44 24.95
CA GLY A 18 8.61 -22.17 23.94
C GLY A 18 8.68 -20.68 23.62
N CYS A 19 9.14 -20.34 22.43
CA CYS A 19 8.86 -19.02 21.89
C CYS A 19 7.34 -18.86 21.90
N GLU A 20 6.82 -18.03 22.80
CA GLU A 20 5.51 -17.43 22.57
C GLU A 20 5.56 -16.80 21.17
N PRO A 21 4.62 -17.11 20.27
CA PRO A 21 4.51 -16.36 19.05
C PRO A 21 4.18 -14.93 19.47
N ASN A 22 5.17 -14.04 19.43
CA ASN A 22 4.94 -12.60 19.54
C ASN A 22 3.82 -12.28 18.55
N SER A 23 2.65 -11.95 19.08
CA SER A 23 1.37 -11.79 18.36
C SER A 23 1.34 -10.52 17.49
N ILE A 24 2.51 -9.96 17.18
CA ILE A 24 2.68 -8.81 16.32
C ILE A 24 3.39 -9.33 15.07
N ALA A 25 2.63 -9.98 14.18
CA ALA A 25 3.12 -10.14 12.82
C ALA A 25 3.38 -8.74 12.24
N ASP A 26 4.58 -8.55 11.70
CA ASP A 26 5.00 -7.29 11.12
C ASP A 26 3.98 -6.78 10.09
N PRO A 27 3.48 -5.54 10.23
CA PRO A 27 2.45 -5.02 9.34
C PRO A 27 3.02 -4.89 7.92
N PHE A 28 2.13 -4.90 6.93
CA PHE A 28 2.45 -4.53 5.55
C PHE A 28 2.61 -3.01 5.40
N PHE A 29 3.33 -2.38 6.33
CA PHE A 29 3.57 -0.95 6.41
C PHE A 29 4.87 -0.70 7.19
N SER A 30 5.68 0.28 6.78
CA SER A 30 6.93 0.59 7.48
C SER A 30 6.67 1.27 8.83
N THR A 31 7.22 0.70 9.91
CA THR A 31 7.14 1.24 11.29
C THR A 31 8.49 1.62 11.87
N GLU A 32 9.48 1.85 11.01
CA GLU A 32 10.85 2.19 11.40
C GLU A 32 11.05 3.70 11.36
N LEU A 33 11.66 4.26 12.40
CA LEU A 33 11.95 5.69 12.49
C LEU A 33 13.06 6.03 11.50
N GLY A 34 12.90 7.12 10.74
CA GLY A 34 13.88 7.53 9.71
C GLY A 34 13.76 6.76 8.39
N ALA A 35 12.97 5.68 8.34
CA ALA A 35 12.83 4.91 7.12
C ALA A 35 12.29 5.76 5.96
N THR A 36 12.92 5.60 4.80
CA THR A 36 12.57 6.32 3.57
C THR A 36 12.14 5.35 2.49
N SER A 37 11.14 5.74 1.71
CA SER A 37 10.69 5.03 0.52
C SER A 37 10.61 5.98 -0.64
N LEU A 38 11.20 5.64 -1.79
CA LEU A 38 11.13 6.40 -3.03
C LEU A 38 10.44 5.56 -4.10
N TYR A 39 9.46 6.17 -4.75
CA TYR A 39 8.64 5.56 -5.79
C TYR A 39 8.76 6.32 -7.11
N LYS A 40 8.65 5.57 -8.19
CA LYS A 40 8.37 6.07 -9.54
C LYS A 40 6.91 5.80 -9.86
N LEU A 41 6.22 6.79 -10.40
CA LEU A 41 4.88 6.66 -10.96
C LEU A 41 4.94 6.96 -12.45
N GLU A 42 4.70 5.95 -13.28
CA GLU A 42 4.61 6.06 -14.73
C GLU A 42 3.15 6.05 -15.14
N ARG A 43 2.68 7.09 -15.83
CA ARG A 43 1.33 7.18 -16.39
C ARG A 43 1.40 7.06 -17.90
N HIS A 44 0.63 6.13 -18.46
CA HIS A 44 0.47 5.97 -19.89
C HIS A 44 -0.93 6.43 -20.26
N THR A 45 -0.98 7.51 -21.04
CA THR A 45 -2.21 8.18 -21.44
C THR A 45 -2.20 8.37 -22.95
N THR A 46 -3.30 8.83 -23.53
CA THR A 46 -3.38 9.13 -24.97
C THR A 46 -2.33 10.14 -25.44
N ASP A 47 -1.88 11.05 -24.57
CA ASP A 47 -0.90 12.09 -24.92
C ASP A 47 0.54 11.64 -24.69
N GLY A 48 0.75 10.39 -24.28
CA GLY A 48 2.06 9.80 -24.06
C GLY A 48 2.30 9.35 -22.63
N MET A 49 3.58 9.25 -22.28
CA MET A 49 4.04 8.74 -20.99
C MET A 49 4.55 9.89 -20.12
N GLU A 50 4.08 9.97 -18.89
CA GLU A 50 4.58 10.89 -17.87
C GLU A 50 5.17 10.11 -16.70
N GLU A 51 6.35 10.52 -16.23
CA GLU A 51 6.99 9.97 -15.03
C GLU A 51 6.99 11.02 -13.92
N THR A 52 6.54 10.64 -12.72
CA THR A 52 6.68 11.44 -11.50
C THR A 52 7.33 10.64 -10.38
N ARG A 53 8.04 11.33 -9.48
CA ARG A 53 8.64 10.71 -8.28
C ARG A 53 7.87 11.09 -7.04
N HIS A 54 7.64 10.10 -6.19
CA HIS A 54 7.02 10.27 -4.88
C HIS A 54 7.94 9.67 -3.84
N GLY A 55 8.03 10.27 -2.67
CA GLY A 55 8.86 9.74 -1.61
C GLY A 55 8.29 10.11 -0.26
N TRP A 56 8.61 9.30 0.74
CA TRP A 56 8.12 9.44 2.10
C TRP A 56 9.22 9.09 3.09
N THR A 57 9.29 9.86 4.18
CA THR A 57 10.19 9.61 5.32
C THR A 57 9.37 9.56 6.61
N ASN A 58 9.59 8.52 7.43
CA ASN A 58 9.00 8.41 8.77
C ASN A 58 9.75 9.33 9.75
N LEU A 59 9.05 10.29 10.35
CA LEU A 59 9.65 11.33 11.20
C LEU A 59 9.48 11.08 12.70
N ILE A 60 8.28 10.70 13.11
CA ILE A 60 7.92 10.51 14.52
C ILE A 60 7.15 9.21 14.59
N ILE A 61 7.51 8.36 15.56
CA ILE A 61 6.81 7.11 15.83
C ILE A 61 6.46 7.06 17.31
N GLN A 62 5.16 6.98 17.59
CA GLN A 62 4.63 6.83 18.93
C GLN A 62 4.01 5.43 19.03
N LYS A 63 4.55 4.61 19.93
CA LYS A 63 4.02 3.26 20.20
C LYS A 63 3.34 3.27 21.56
N SER A 64 2.06 2.88 21.60
CA SER A 64 1.29 2.73 22.83
C SER A 64 0.48 1.45 22.75
N ASN A 65 0.86 0.46 23.56
CA ASN A 65 0.30 -0.90 23.50
C ASN A 65 0.38 -1.46 22.07
N SER A 66 -0.76 -1.85 21.50
CA SER A 66 -0.87 -2.38 20.13
C SER A 66 -1.07 -1.31 19.06
N ASN A 67 -1.09 -0.03 19.43
CA ASN A 67 -1.29 1.10 18.54
C ASN A 67 0.04 1.79 18.21
N ILE A 68 0.21 2.17 16.95
CA ILE A 68 1.37 2.91 16.44
C ILE A 68 0.85 4.14 15.70
N SER A 69 1.36 5.33 16.04
CA SER A 69 1.16 6.54 15.24
C SER A 69 2.47 6.90 14.55
N ILE A 70 2.42 7.20 13.26
CA ILE A 70 3.58 7.49 12.42
C ILE A 70 3.33 8.77 11.63
N ASP A 71 4.10 9.81 11.92
CA ASP A 71 4.11 11.01 11.09
C ASP A 71 5.09 10.80 9.94
N ARG A 72 4.62 10.98 8.72
CA ARG A 72 5.40 10.85 7.49
C ARG A 72 5.43 12.18 6.76
N ARG A 73 6.57 12.48 6.14
CA ARG A 73 6.74 13.66 5.28
C ARG A 73 7.07 13.23 3.86
N ASN A 74 6.42 13.83 2.88
CA ASN A 74 6.74 13.59 1.48
C ASN A 74 7.82 14.54 0.93
N LEU A 75 8.23 14.32 -0.33
CA LEU A 75 9.23 15.15 -1.02
C LEU A 75 8.84 16.65 -1.14
N ASN A 76 7.54 16.96 -1.04
CA ASN A 76 7.00 18.32 -1.10
C ASN A 76 6.80 18.93 0.29
N ASN A 77 7.38 18.35 1.34
CA ASN A 77 7.21 18.74 2.75
C ASN A 77 5.78 18.65 3.30
N HIS A 78 4.85 18.03 2.57
CA HIS A 78 3.53 17.72 3.11
C HIS A 78 3.65 16.59 4.14
N GLN A 79 2.92 16.72 5.24
CA GLN A 79 2.96 15.78 6.36
C GLN A 79 1.61 15.10 6.55
N GLU A 80 1.66 13.81 6.80
CA GLU A 80 0.51 12.95 7.05
C GLU A 80 0.77 12.05 8.25
N THR A 81 -0.27 11.82 9.06
CA THR A 81 -0.19 10.92 10.21
C THR A 81 -0.90 9.61 9.88
N TYR A 82 -0.20 8.49 10.03
CA TYR A 82 -0.74 7.15 9.88
C TYR A 82 -0.94 6.52 11.26
N LYS A 83 -2.08 5.90 11.48
CA LYS A 83 -2.40 5.16 12.70
C LYS A 83 -2.54 3.68 12.38
N ILE A 84 -1.79 2.85 13.08
CA ILE A 84 -1.86 1.39 12.98
C ILE A 84 -2.44 0.89 14.29
N SER A 85 -3.53 0.14 14.21
CA SER A 85 -4.17 -0.53 15.35
C SER A 85 -4.43 -1.99 15.00
N ASN A 86 -4.98 -2.76 15.93
CA ASN A 86 -5.36 -4.16 15.67
C ASN A 86 -6.29 -4.32 14.46
N ASN A 87 -7.12 -3.31 14.19
CA ASN A 87 -8.12 -3.37 13.12
C ASN A 87 -7.56 -2.98 11.75
N GLY A 88 -6.42 -2.29 11.69
CA GLY A 88 -5.83 -1.89 10.42
C GLY A 88 -4.96 -0.66 10.45
N VAL A 89 -4.64 -0.20 9.25
CA VAL A 89 -3.90 1.01 8.96
C VAL A 89 -4.86 2.09 8.51
N PHE A 90 -4.72 3.27 9.09
CA PHE A 90 -5.59 4.42 8.87
C PHE A 90 -4.74 5.66 8.55
N LEU A 91 -5.21 6.51 7.65
CA LEU A 91 -4.71 7.87 7.48
C LEU A 91 -5.53 8.81 8.36
N ALA A 92 -4.88 9.59 9.21
CA ALA A 92 -5.55 10.57 10.05
C ALA A 92 -6.15 11.70 9.21
N ASP A 93 -7.41 12.04 9.46
CA ASP A 93 -8.12 13.12 8.78
C ASP A 93 -8.89 13.95 9.81
N LYS A 94 -9.15 15.22 9.50
CA LYS A 94 -9.85 16.14 10.40
C LYS A 94 -11.28 15.68 10.72
N SER A 95 -11.95 15.05 9.76
CA SER A 95 -13.34 14.63 9.87
C SER A 95 -13.45 13.23 10.47
N ARG A 96 -12.75 12.26 9.88
CA ARG A 96 -12.70 10.87 10.30
C ARG A 96 -11.52 10.18 9.65
N ASP A 97 -10.73 9.48 10.46
CA ASP A 97 -9.63 8.65 9.99
C ASP A 97 -10.07 7.75 8.81
N LYS A 98 -9.31 7.81 7.71
CA LYS A 98 -9.56 7.03 6.50
C LYS A 98 -8.93 5.66 6.64
N PHE A 99 -9.75 4.61 6.66
CA PHE A 99 -9.27 3.23 6.62
C PHE A 99 -8.56 2.94 5.29
N LEU A 100 -7.36 2.37 5.35
CA LEU A 100 -6.54 2.05 4.17
C LEU A 100 -6.49 0.55 3.89
N MET A 101 -6.22 -0.25 4.92
CA MET A 101 -6.13 -1.70 4.82
C MET A 101 -6.18 -2.39 6.20
N PRO A 102 -6.57 -3.68 6.26
CA PRO A 102 -6.37 -4.52 7.44
C PRO A 102 -4.90 -4.59 7.86
N ARG A 103 -4.64 -4.79 9.15
CA ARG A 103 -3.27 -4.85 9.69
C ARG A 103 -2.53 -6.06 9.17
N ASN A 104 -3.25 -7.19 9.16
CA ASN A 104 -2.80 -8.46 8.62
C ASN A 104 -3.63 -8.73 7.38
N LEU A 105 -2.98 -9.09 6.28
CA LEU A 105 -3.63 -9.46 5.03
C LEU A 105 -3.62 -10.98 4.91
N GLN A 106 -4.79 -11.59 5.01
CA GLN A 106 -5.01 -13.02 4.82
C GLN A 106 -5.69 -13.27 3.47
N LYS A 107 -5.52 -14.48 2.93
CA LYS A 107 -6.09 -14.86 1.64
C LYS A 107 -7.62 -14.69 1.67
N ASN A 108 -8.17 -14.07 0.63
CA ASN A 108 -9.59 -13.73 0.48
C ASN A 108 -10.11 -12.63 1.41
N ASP A 109 -9.26 -11.96 2.21
CA ASP A 109 -9.69 -10.76 2.93
C ASP A 109 -10.21 -9.71 1.94
N THR A 110 -11.30 -9.04 2.31
CA THR A 110 -11.91 -7.98 1.51
C THR A 110 -12.18 -6.74 2.32
N TRP A 111 -11.99 -5.57 1.72
CA TRP A 111 -12.35 -4.29 2.33
C TRP A 111 -12.62 -3.21 1.28
N GLN A 112 -13.20 -2.11 1.71
CA GLN A 112 -13.51 -0.97 0.85
C GLN A 112 -12.58 0.20 1.10
N THR A 113 -12.23 0.90 0.02
CA THR A 113 -11.47 2.17 0.05
C THR A 113 -12.03 3.12 -1.00
N SER A 114 -11.52 4.35 -1.05
CA SER A 114 -11.77 5.27 -2.17
C SER A 114 -10.45 5.79 -2.70
N VAL A 115 -10.30 5.78 -4.02
CA VAL A 115 -9.09 6.20 -4.73
C VAL A 115 -9.41 7.32 -5.70
N ASN A 116 -8.45 8.21 -5.92
CA ASN A 116 -8.54 9.19 -6.99
C ASN A 116 -8.08 8.54 -8.29
N ALA A 117 -8.77 8.80 -9.39
CA ALA A 117 -8.24 8.55 -10.72
C ALA A 117 -6.98 9.41 -10.94
N THR A 118 -5.96 8.82 -11.55
CA THR A 118 -4.63 9.40 -11.71
C THR A 118 -4.16 9.44 -13.15
N ALA A 119 -4.74 8.61 -14.02
CA ALA A 119 -4.37 8.45 -15.43
C ALA A 119 -5.46 8.94 -16.38
N LEU A 120 -6.70 9.14 -15.91
CA LEU A 120 -7.74 9.81 -16.69
C LEU A 120 -7.37 11.27 -16.99
N GLN A 121 -7.40 11.64 -18.27
CA GLN A 121 -7.09 13.00 -18.70
C GLN A 121 -7.76 13.38 -20.02
N THR A 122 -7.73 14.67 -20.34
CA THR A 122 -8.08 15.18 -21.68
C THR A 122 -7.16 16.33 -22.08
N SER A 123 -6.86 16.41 -23.37
CA SER A 123 -6.02 17.43 -24.01
C SER A 123 -6.75 18.14 -25.15
N GLN A 124 -8.05 17.90 -25.32
CA GLN A 124 -8.83 18.46 -26.43
C GLN A 124 -9.11 19.97 -26.24
N PRO A 125 -9.36 20.74 -27.32
CA PRO A 125 -9.87 22.10 -27.20
C PRO A 125 -11.17 22.13 -26.36
N PRO A 126 -11.40 23.15 -25.50
CA PRO A 126 -10.70 24.43 -25.40
C PRO A 126 -9.50 24.47 -24.44
N TRP A 127 -9.05 23.33 -23.89
CA TRP A 127 -7.97 23.36 -22.90
C TRP A 127 -6.60 23.53 -23.57
N GLU A 128 -5.89 24.61 -23.20
CA GLU A 128 -4.50 24.81 -23.62
C GLU A 128 -3.52 23.84 -22.93
N LYS A 129 -3.95 23.20 -21.83
CA LYS A 129 -3.16 22.24 -21.04
C LYS A 129 -3.97 20.99 -20.74
N THR A 130 -3.27 19.85 -20.59
CA THR A 130 -3.87 18.59 -20.16
C THR A 130 -4.65 18.77 -18.86
N LEU A 131 -5.96 18.50 -18.91
CA LEU A 131 -6.86 18.51 -17.78
C LEU A 131 -6.94 17.12 -17.17
N ARG A 132 -6.83 17.03 -15.84
CA ARG A 132 -7.05 15.81 -15.07
C ARG A 132 -8.20 16.02 -14.09
N PRO A 133 -9.38 15.45 -14.35
CA PRO A 133 -10.51 15.63 -13.46
C PRO A 133 -10.27 14.94 -12.12
N LEU A 134 -10.68 15.58 -11.02
CA LEU A 134 -10.68 14.95 -9.71
C LEU A 134 -11.86 13.98 -9.63
N ILE A 135 -11.58 12.70 -9.84
CA ILE A 135 -12.58 11.62 -9.83
C ILE A 135 -12.26 10.67 -8.68
N ILE A 136 -13.19 10.53 -7.73
CA ILE A 136 -13.06 9.62 -6.60
C ILE A 136 -13.91 8.39 -6.88
N VAL A 137 -13.29 7.21 -6.88
CA VAL A 137 -13.97 5.93 -7.15
C VAL A 137 -13.93 5.06 -5.89
N PRO A 138 -15.08 4.56 -5.42
CA PRO A 138 -15.11 3.55 -4.37
C PRO A 138 -14.58 2.22 -4.92
N MET A 139 -13.66 1.61 -4.18
CA MET A 139 -12.97 0.38 -4.56
C MET A 139 -13.32 -0.75 -3.60
N VAL A 140 -13.49 -1.94 -4.14
CA VAL A 140 -13.47 -3.19 -3.39
C VAL A 140 -12.11 -3.83 -3.59
N ASN A 141 -11.41 -4.10 -2.49
CA ASN A 141 -10.08 -4.72 -2.47
C ASN A 141 -10.22 -6.17 -2.01
N ARG A 142 -9.42 -7.07 -2.58
CA ARG A 142 -9.39 -8.49 -2.25
C ARG A 142 -7.97 -9.03 -2.28
N VAL A 143 -7.56 -9.76 -1.24
CA VAL A 143 -6.29 -10.48 -1.25
C VAL A 143 -6.38 -11.73 -2.14
N LEU A 144 -5.57 -11.77 -3.19
CA LEU A 144 -5.47 -12.91 -4.10
C LEU A 144 -4.42 -13.93 -3.66
N SER A 145 -3.27 -13.44 -3.17
CA SER A 145 -2.13 -14.25 -2.76
C SER A 145 -1.45 -13.64 -1.53
N VAL A 146 -0.81 -14.46 -0.70
CA VAL A 146 -0.08 -14.04 0.52
C VAL A 146 1.38 -14.50 0.54
N ASN A 147 1.85 -15.10 -0.55
CA ASN A 147 3.15 -15.74 -0.68
C ASN A 147 3.69 -15.59 -2.10
N GLU A 148 3.61 -14.39 -2.66
CA GLU A 148 4.05 -14.08 -4.01
C GLU A 148 5.46 -13.48 -4.00
N ASP A 149 6.34 -14.04 -4.82
CA ASP A 149 7.67 -13.49 -5.06
C ASP A 149 7.63 -12.60 -6.30
N ILE A 150 8.14 -11.37 -6.19
CA ILE A 150 8.11 -10.39 -7.29
C ILE A 150 9.44 -9.62 -7.43
N TRP A 151 9.88 -9.46 -8.68
CA TRP A 151 10.98 -8.59 -9.03
C TRP A 151 10.48 -7.17 -9.30
N VAL A 152 11.04 -6.20 -8.58
CA VAL A 152 10.72 -4.77 -8.71
C VAL A 152 12.02 -3.97 -8.68
N ALA A 153 12.27 -3.14 -9.69
CA ALA A 153 13.45 -2.29 -9.79
C ALA A 153 14.78 -3.03 -9.48
N ASN A 154 14.96 -4.21 -10.06
CA ASN A 154 16.12 -5.11 -9.86
C ASN A 154 16.26 -5.73 -8.46
N ASN A 155 15.24 -5.64 -7.61
CA ASN A 155 15.20 -6.28 -6.30
C ASN A 155 14.14 -7.39 -6.28
N LEU A 156 14.45 -8.51 -5.65
CA LEU A 156 13.49 -9.57 -5.38
C LEU A 156 12.84 -9.35 -4.02
N TYR A 157 11.52 -9.18 -4.00
CA TYR A 157 10.71 -9.16 -2.80
C TYR A 157 10.01 -10.51 -2.65
N LYS A 158 10.24 -11.17 -1.51
CA LYS A 158 9.66 -12.48 -1.22
C LYS A 158 8.45 -12.37 -0.31
N ASP A 159 7.59 -13.38 -0.36
CA ASP A 159 6.43 -13.52 0.52
C ASP A 159 5.52 -12.28 0.51
N CYS A 160 5.35 -11.66 -0.65
CA CYS A 160 4.49 -10.50 -0.83
C CYS A 160 3.01 -10.92 -0.85
N VAL A 161 2.16 -9.97 -0.47
CA VAL A 161 0.71 -10.08 -0.64
C VAL A 161 0.30 -9.37 -1.92
N LEU A 162 -0.44 -10.07 -2.79
CA LEU A 162 -1.09 -9.49 -3.95
C LEU A 162 -2.54 -9.18 -3.61
N VAL A 163 -2.90 -7.91 -3.77
CA VAL A 163 -4.25 -7.39 -3.65
C VAL A 163 -4.76 -6.97 -5.02
N GLU A 164 -5.96 -7.41 -5.37
CA GLU A 164 -6.71 -6.89 -6.50
C GLU A 164 -7.77 -5.91 -6.01
N SER A 165 -7.90 -4.78 -6.69
CA SER A 165 -8.92 -3.78 -6.39
C SER A 165 -9.72 -3.44 -7.64
N VAL A 166 -11.04 -3.36 -7.50
CA VAL A 166 -11.94 -2.97 -8.59
C VAL A 166 -12.97 -1.98 -8.07
N GLY A 167 -13.24 -0.93 -8.82
CA GLY A 167 -14.23 0.08 -8.49
C GLY A 167 -14.87 0.68 -9.73
N ASN A 168 -16.10 1.16 -9.56
CA ASN A 168 -16.87 1.81 -10.61
C ASN A 168 -17.56 3.04 -10.03
N ALA A 169 -17.67 4.10 -10.82
CA ALA A 169 -18.42 5.30 -10.47
C ALA A 169 -19.11 5.91 -11.70
N GLU A 170 -20.29 6.49 -11.47
CA GLU A 170 -20.95 7.39 -12.41
C GLU A 170 -20.83 8.81 -11.87
N ILE A 171 -20.27 9.71 -12.68
CA ILE A 171 -19.92 11.07 -12.23
C ILE A 171 -20.40 12.07 -13.25
N ALA A 172 -21.14 13.07 -12.77
CA ALA A 172 -21.45 14.27 -13.54
C ALA A 172 -20.24 15.20 -13.52
N LEU A 173 -19.64 15.41 -14.69
CA LEU A 173 -18.61 16.43 -14.87
C LEU A 173 -19.25 17.74 -15.37
N ALA A 174 -18.44 18.66 -15.90
CA ALA A 174 -18.94 19.89 -16.48
C ALA A 174 -20.00 19.61 -17.57
N SER A 175 -20.92 20.55 -17.77
CA SER A 175 -22.11 20.37 -18.62
C SER A 175 -21.80 19.91 -20.06
N PHE A 176 -20.65 20.29 -20.61
CA PHE A 176 -20.21 19.89 -21.95
C PHE A 176 -19.56 18.48 -22.01
N ILE A 177 -19.16 17.91 -20.87
CA ILE A 177 -18.67 16.52 -20.76
C ILE A 177 -19.85 15.58 -20.44
N GLY A 178 -20.77 16.04 -19.61
CA GLY A 178 -21.92 15.26 -19.17
C GLY A 178 -21.56 14.22 -18.11
N ASN A 179 -22.40 13.19 -18.02
CA ASN A 179 -22.20 12.07 -17.10
C ASN A 179 -21.30 11.03 -17.75
N ILE A 180 -20.29 10.57 -17.01
CA ILE A 180 -19.36 9.54 -17.46
C ILE A 180 -19.36 8.37 -16.49
N LYS A 181 -19.12 7.18 -17.01
CA LYS A 181 -18.76 5.98 -16.24
C LYS A 181 -17.26 5.88 -16.18
N VAL A 182 -16.77 5.54 -15.00
CA VAL A 182 -15.36 5.27 -14.76
C VAL A 182 -15.22 3.92 -14.07
N THR A 183 -14.33 3.09 -14.61
CA THR A 183 -13.92 1.83 -14.01
C THR A 183 -12.44 1.90 -13.68
N ILE A 184 -12.07 1.63 -12.43
CA ILE A 184 -10.68 1.49 -12.02
C ILE A 184 -10.45 0.05 -11.60
N SER A 185 -9.37 -0.54 -12.09
CA SER A 185 -8.87 -1.83 -11.63
C SER A 185 -7.38 -1.74 -11.33
N SER A 186 -6.94 -2.36 -10.24
CA SER A 186 -5.52 -2.39 -9.89
C SER A 186 -5.08 -3.72 -9.29
N LYS A 187 -3.78 -4.00 -9.46
CA LYS A 187 -3.04 -5.04 -8.73
C LYS A 187 -1.95 -4.37 -7.91
N THR A 188 -1.92 -4.64 -6.61
CA THR A 188 -0.96 -4.04 -5.69
C THR A 188 -0.23 -5.13 -4.91
N TRP A 189 1.09 -5.07 -4.92
CA TRP A 189 1.96 -5.96 -4.18
C TRP A 189 2.46 -5.26 -2.91
N PHE A 190 2.28 -5.91 -1.77
CA PHE A 190 2.71 -5.42 -0.46
C PHE A 190 3.80 -6.33 0.11
N ALA A 191 4.90 -5.72 0.55
CA ALA A 191 5.96 -6.39 1.31
C ALA A 191 5.88 -6.00 2.80
N ARG A 192 6.18 -6.96 3.70
CA ARG A 192 6.20 -6.74 5.15
C ARG A 192 7.23 -5.69 5.53
N ASN A 193 6.91 -4.84 6.52
CA ASN A 193 7.75 -3.73 7.00
C ASN A 193 8.15 -2.68 5.95
N ILE A 194 7.57 -2.73 4.75
CA ILE A 194 7.84 -1.78 3.66
C ILE A 194 6.53 -1.12 3.22
N GLY A 195 5.51 -1.93 2.91
CA GLY A 195 4.28 -1.48 2.29
C GLY A 195 4.24 -1.81 0.81
N ILE A 196 3.69 -0.91 0.00
CA ILE A 196 3.56 -1.12 -1.44
C ILE A 196 4.95 -1.22 -2.06
N VAL A 197 5.20 -2.28 -2.85
CA VAL A 197 6.41 -2.40 -3.67
C VAL A 197 6.10 -2.15 -5.14
N LYS A 198 4.90 -2.53 -5.59
CA LYS A 198 4.43 -2.27 -6.95
C LYS A 198 2.92 -2.10 -6.96
N GLN A 199 2.42 -1.24 -7.83
CA GLN A 199 0.99 -1.18 -8.17
C GLN A 199 0.84 -0.96 -9.67
N GLU A 200 -0.03 -1.75 -10.30
CA GLU A 200 -0.45 -1.57 -11.68
C GLU A 200 -1.92 -1.18 -11.66
N THR A 201 -2.26 -0.06 -12.30
CA THR A 201 -3.60 0.52 -12.31
C THR A 201 -4.04 0.72 -13.75
N ARG A 202 -5.30 0.38 -14.04
CA ARG A 202 -5.97 0.64 -15.30
C ARG A 202 -7.25 1.42 -15.01
N GLU A 203 -7.41 2.55 -15.70
CA GLU A 203 -8.53 3.46 -15.56
C GLU A 203 -9.24 3.57 -16.91
N LEU A 204 -10.51 3.17 -16.95
CA LEU A 204 -11.35 3.16 -18.12
C LEU A 204 -12.50 4.14 -17.98
N THR A 205 -12.95 4.71 -19.09
CA THR A 205 -14.17 5.51 -19.14
C THR A 205 -14.89 5.33 -20.48
N ASP A 206 -16.20 5.55 -20.47
CA ASP A 206 -17.07 5.60 -21.65
C ASP A 206 -17.15 7.00 -22.30
N SER A 207 -16.44 7.99 -21.74
CA SER A 207 -16.40 9.35 -22.28
C SER A 207 -15.67 9.42 -23.62
N ASP A 208 -16.23 10.18 -24.56
CA ASP A 208 -15.54 10.55 -25.79
C ASP A 208 -14.46 11.63 -25.57
N ILE A 209 -14.56 12.40 -24.47
CA ILE A 209 -13.70 13.55 -24.18
C ILE A 209 -12.59 13.16 -23.20
N ILE A 210 -12.95 12.48 -22.10
CA ILE A 210 -11.98 11.99 -21.12
C ILE A 210 -11.40 10.68 -21.62
N LYS A 211 -10.07 10.58 -21.64
CA LYS A 211 -9.37 9.41 -22.15
C LYS A 211 -8.96 8.49 -21.02
N SER A 212 -9.09 7.19 -21.31
CA SER A 212 -8.62 6.10 -20.46
C SER A 212 -7.09 6.09 -20.36
N GLY A 213 -6.55 5.49 -19.30
CA GLY A 213 -5.10 5.44 -19.09
C GLY A 213 -4.68 4.33 -18.14
N ASN A 214 -3.37 4.11 -18.07
CA ASN A 214 -2.77 3.18 -17.12
C ASN A 214 -1.75 3.91 -16.25
N ALA A 215 -1.52 3.41 -15.05
CA ALA A 215 -0.48 3.91 -14.16
C ALA A 215 0.26 2.77 -13.47
N THR A 216 1.58 2.88 -13.36
CA THR A 216 2.43 1.93 -12.65
C THR A 216 3.21 2.66 -11.56
N LEU A 217 2.96 2.31 -10.30
CA LEU A 217 3.78 2.74 -9.17
C LEU A 217 4.82 1.65 -8.89
N THR A 218 6.10 2.03 -8.82
CA THR A 218 7.23 1.13 -8.58
C THR A 218 8.06 1.67 -7.43
N LEU A 219 8.29 0.87 -6.40
CA LEU A 219 9.28 1.19 -5.37
C LEU A 219 10.68 1.11 -5.98
N LEU A 220 11.37 2.24 -6.01
CA LEU A 220 12.75 2.34 -6.50
C LEU A 220 13.76 2.01 -5.41
N SER A 221 13.51 2.50 -4.20
CA SER A 221 14.38 2.25 -3.05
C SER A 221 13.64 2.36 -1.73
N TYR A 222 14.12 1.59 -0.76
CA TYR A 222 13.72 1.66 0.64
C TYR A 222 14.97 1.64 1.50
N SER A 223 15.10 2.59 2.44
CA SER A 223 16.22 2.66 3.38
C SER A 223 15.69 2.77 4.81
N LYS A 224 16.47 2.29 5.76
CA LYS A 224 16.23 2.43 7.20
C LYS A 224 17.26 3.37 7.80
#